data_AF-A0A3P6SA41-F1
#
_entry.id   AF-A0A3P6SA41-F1
#
_cell.length_a   1.000
_cell.length_b   1.000
_cell.length_c   1.000
_cell.angle_alpha   90.00
_cell.angle_beta   90.00
_cell.angle_gamma   90.00
#
_symmetry.space_group_name_H-M   'P 1'
#
loop_
_entity.id
_entity.type
_entity.pdbx_description
1 polymer ?
#
loop_
_entity_poly.entity_id
_entity_poly.type
_entity_poly.pdbx_seq_one_letter_code
_entity_poly.pdbx_strand_id
1 'polypeptide(L)'
;MKIGCRRARISRRRLVTVKGIVLSTTKPYCSSNNHSCSDGASTSKGEQPRTLTQVIAAAEQSHCLPLTRSEVAEELKKHRIPFEKVAHGDFLRTDCVYCESKHSCFISGSDNSVRCVVCHELTTLEEFLSKASIVASFADKRTTEQKLSEAKRLFFMEHPEDADPDLYDRTNFKSFLNENKTPDKGLYDREIDHPNMKKCAKFPVDPVVQSLWQNSLDINDLALEQNDMKFLLSILGIDRISSETLSRFNIRGCVDKRNRASILYPRYGSYTFSDAFPVGVKVIRKLDDVLKKEVYPNEASQFCGFFGYHLTTSMDRRVVLTTNERDALAVYDATGGVLTFSLPHGRQVDLQILPYLARFEQIFLWFPPQHQDFAREWGYRLDDVRCRLITSSERPIELVRNGGHKDVRGIIAHGAARLRERGFISASDIRDEVKSDLVYSSVRQNGLAQWKRFAPLNKYLQGLRPRELTVLTGGTGFGKTTFLCEYSLDLFTQGIRTLFCSFEMPEVKILKWMLVQFAGVPLYRSDYGSSVDVWLDRFERIKGPLTIMKTSDFREKSVSQIAEVRHSVQSHRSPKLRMTRFP
;
A
#
# COMPACT_ATOMS: atom_id res chain seq x y z
N MET A 1 -60.76 13.27 27.24
CA MET A 1 -60.01 12.57 28.30
C MET A 1 -58.54 12.50 27.90
N LYS A 2 -57.69 13.20 28.64
CA LYS A 2 -56.21 13.09 28.60
C LYS A 2 -55.77 11.80 29.29
N ILE A 3 -54.58 11.29 28.91
CA ILE A 3 -53.53 10.56 29.66
C ILE A 3 -52.79 9.74 28.59
N GLY A 4 -51.47 9.76 28.38
CA GLY A 4 -50.36 10.40 29.07
C GLY A 4 -49.08 9.65 28.67
N CYS A 5 -48.32 10.17 27.71
CA CYS A 5 -47.02 9.60 27.32
C CYS A 5 -45.95 10.09 28.33
N ARG A 6 -45.51 9.20 29.23
CA ARG A 6 -44.44 9.49 30.20
C ARG A 6 -43.08 9.42 29.53
N ARG A 7 -42.44 10.58 29.37
CA ARG A 7 -40.98 10.73 29.21
C ARG A 7 -40.27 10.24 30.48
N ALA A 8 -39.42 9.23 30.36
CA ALA A 8 -38.45 8.89 31.39
C ALA A 8 -37.18 9.72 31.18
N ARG A 9 -36.87 10.57 32.16
CA ARG A 9 -35.64 11.35 32.30
C ARG A 9 -34.46 10.40 32.55
N ILE A 10 -33.44 10.42 31.70
CA ILE A 10 -32.12 9.89 32.05
C ILE A 10 -31.38 10.96 32.85
N SER A 11 -31.11 10.67 34.12
CA SER A 11 -30.37 11.54 35.03
C SER A 11 -28.90 11.63 34.62
N ARG A 12 -28.38 12.85 34.48
CA ARG A 12 -26.94 13.11 34.49
C ARG A 12 -26.35 12.58 35.81
N ARG A 13 -25.47 11.58 35.74
CA ARG A 13 -24.51 11.30 36.82
C ARG A 13 -23.09 11.46 36.27
N ARG A 14 -22.33 12.23 37.05
CA ARG A 14 -20.99 12.76 36.80
C ARG A 14 -19.98 11.64 36.52
N LEU A 15 -19.24 11.75 35.42
CA LEU A 15 -17.92 11.12 35.32
C LEU A 15 -17.00 11.82 36.33
N VAL A 16 -16.49 11.03 37.27
CA VAL A 16 -15.40 11.45 38.16
C VAL A 16 -14.10 11.27 37.38
N THR A 17 -13.50 12.39 37.00
CA THR A 17 -12.14 12.49 36.49
C THR A 17 -11.18 12.29 37.66
N VAL A 18 -10.44 11.18 37.69
CA VAL A 18 -9.31 11.03 38.63
C VAL A 18 -8.11 11.73 38.00
N LYS A 19 -7.75 12.87 38.59
CA LYS A 19 -6.53 13.64 38.31
C LYS A 19 -5.29 12.79 38.59
N GLY A 20 -4.32 12.91 37.70
CA GLY A 20 -2.97 12.36 37.85
C GLY A 20 -2.31 12.84 39.14
N ILE A 21 -1.65 11.90 39.79
CA ILE A 21 -0.74 12.18 40.91
C ILE A 21 0.63 12.44 40.31
N VAL A 22 1.08 13.67 40.49
CA VAL A 22 2.47 14.12 40.40
C VAL A 22 3.20 13.55 41.61
N LEU A 23 4.31 12.83 41.40
CA LEU A 23 5.30 12.61 42.45
C LEU A 23 6.68 13.06 41.97
N SER A 24 7.24 13.89 42.83
CA SER A 24 8.40 14.76 42.67
C SER A 24 9.72 14.01 42.64
N THR A 25 10.65 14.57 41.89
CA THR A 25 12.09 14.38 41.99
C THR A 25 12.61 14.76 43.37
N THR A 26 13.28 13.85 44.07
CA THR A 26 14.27 14.17 45.10
C THR A 26 15.52 13.31 44.93
N LYS A 27 16.68 13.98 44.89
CA LYS A 27 18.03 13.40 44.80
C LYS A 27 18.39 12.60 46.07
N PRO A 28 19.34 11.64 45.99
CA PRO A 28 19.77 10.86 47.14
C PRO A 28 20.82 11.59 47.99
N TYR A 29 20.70 11.43 49.30
CA TYR A 29 21.74 11.74 50.30
C TYR A 29 22.62 10.49 50.51
N CYS A 30 23.94 10.69 50.56
CA CYS A 30 24.93 9.69 50.96
C CYS A 30 24.98 9.51 52.49
N SER A 31 25.21 8.28 52.96
CA SER A 31 26.01 8.01 54.17
C SER A 31 26.51 6.55 54.26
N SER A 32 27.81 6.41 54.04
CA SER A 32 28.84 5.67 54.83
C SER A 32 28.60 4.28 55.46
N ASN A 33 29.55 3.40 55.12
CA ASN A 33 30.39 2.53 55.96
C ASN A 33 30.07 1.03 56.17
N ASN A 34 30.92 0.23 55.50
CA ASN A 34 31.83 -0.82 56.02
C ASN A 34 31.28 -1.97 56.90
N HIS A 35 31.39 -3.22 56.42
CA HIS A 35 32.55 -4.06 56.77
C HIS A 35 32.69 -5.32 55.89
N SER A 36 33.97 -5.66 55.75
CA SER A 36 34.75 -6.67 55.03
C SER A 36 34.61 -8.15 55.46
N CYS A 37 34.97 -9.05 54.52
CA CYS A 37 35.97 -10.15 54.61
C CYS A 37 35.48 -11.46 53.94
N SER A 38 36.27 -12.31 53.27
CA SER A 38 37.57 -12.26 52.58
C SER A 38 37.91 -13.70 52.14
N ASP A 39 38.59 -13.81 50.98
CA ASP A 39 39.60 -14.81 50.55
C ASP A 39 39.23 -16.30 50.41
N GLY A 40 39.67 -17.06 49.39
CA GLY A 40 40.63 -16.83 48.30
C GLY A 40 41.52 -18.08 48.10
N ALA A 41 41.85 -18.47 46.84
CA ALA A 41 43.18 -18.99 46.43
C ALA A 41 43.29 -19.48 44.96
N SER A 42 44.43 -19.08 44.35
CA SER A 42 45.23 -19.69 43.26
C SER A 42 44.74 -19.56 41.80
N THR A 43 45.28 -18.67 40.93
CA THR A 43 46.60 -18.53 40.25
C THR A 43 46.76 -19.35 38.95
N SER A 44 46.76 -18.71 37.77
CA SER A 44 47.99 -18.31 37.06
C SER A 44 47.73 -17.78 35.62
N LYS A 45 48.33 -16.61 35.37
CA LYS A 45 48.84 -16.01 34.12
C LYS A 45 47.96 -15.97 32.86
N GLY A 46 47.56 -14.75 32.49
CA GLY A 46 47.89 -14.32 31.12
C GLY A 46 46.89 -13.50 30.31
N GLU A 47 45.87 -12.86 30.88
CA GLU A 47 45.17 -11.69 30.29
C GLU A 47 44.16 -11.18 31.33
N GLN A 48 44.17 -9.88 31.67
CA GLN A 48 43.26 -9.35 32.68
C GLN A 48 41.80 -9.34 32.16
N PRO A 49 40.82 -9.84 32.94
CA PRO A 49 39.42 -9.65 32.62
C PRO A 49 39.07 -8.17 32.81
N ARG A 50 38.58 -7.53 31.75
CA ARG A 50 38.14 -6.13 31.78
C ARG A 50 37.10 -5.95 32.89
N THR A 51 37.32 -5.01 33.80
CA THR A 51 36.36 -4.69 34.86
C THR A 51 35.05 -4.19 34.25
N LEU A 52 33.94 -4.33 34.99
CA LEU A 52 32.62 -3.84 34.55
C LEU A 52 32.69 -2.36 34.14
N THR A 53 33.58 -1.57 34.75
CA THR A 53 33.86 -0.17 34.40
C THR A 53 34.55 -0.01 33.04
N GLN A 54 35.40 -0.97 32.62
CA GLN A 54 36.03 -1.00 31.29
C GLN A 54 35.10 -1.57 30.21
N VAL A 55 34.16 -2.44 30.58
CA VAL A 55 33.09 -2.92 29.70
C VAL A 55 32.01 -1.84 29.51
N ILE A 56 31.71 -1.07 30.56
CA ILE A 56 30.85 0.12 30.48
C ILE A 56 31.54 1.21 29.66
N ALA A 57 32.85 1.46 29.85
CA ALA A 57 33.59 2.41 29.01
C ALA A 57 33.70 1.98 27.52
N ALA A 58 33.63 0.67 27.23
CA ALA A 58 33.58 0.15 25.86
C ALA A 58 32.15 0.17 25.27
N ALA A 59 31.11 0.18 26.11
CA ALA A 59 29.72 0.37 25.71
C ALA A 59 29.29 1.86 25.69
N GLU A 60 30.11 2.76 26.22
CA GLU A 60 29.93 4.22 26.23
C GLU A 60 30.60 4.92 25.03
N GLN A 61 31.07 4.18 24.01
CA GLN A 61 31.54 4.76 22.75
C GLN A 61 30.37 5.11 21.81
N SER A 62 29.50 6.02 22.26
CA SER A 62 28.80 7.03 21.45
C SER A 62 27.70 7.68 22.28
N HIS A 63 28.03 8.28 23.43
CA HIS A 63 27.13 9.25 24.05
C HIS A 63 27.08 10.50 23.16
N CYS A 64 26.20 10.48 22.17
CA CYS A 64 25.75 11.69 21.50
C CYS A 64 24.64 12.27 22.40
N LEU A 65 24.84 13.48 22.93
CA LEU A 65 23.84 14.15 23.77
C LEU A 65 22.49 14.17 23.03
N PRO A 66 21.36 13.86 23.71
CA PRO A 66 20.05 13.93 23.09
C PRO A 66 19.80 15.38 22.67
N LEU A 67 19.58 15.59 21.37
CA LEU A 67 19.35 16.90 20.79
C LEU A 67 17.85 17.21 20.84
N THR A 68 17.53 18.43 21.25
CA THR A 68 16.18 18.96 21.10
C THR A 68 15.85 19.16 19.62
N ARG A 69 14.55 19.15 19.29
CA ARG A 69 14.07 19.38 17.92
C ARG A 69 14.61 20.67 17.29
N SER A 70 14.91 21.68 18.10
CA SER A 70 15.51 22.95 17.66
C SER A 70 16.99 22.81 17.32
N GLU A 71 17.74 22.03 18.10
CA GLU A 71 19.17 21.78 17.86
C GLU A 71 19.39 20.92 16.62
N VAL A 72 18.58 19.88 16.42
CA VAL A 72 18.61 19.09 15.17
C VAL A 72 18.30 19.98 13.95
N ALA A 73 17.34 20.91 14.09
CA ALA A 73 17.02 21.85 13.02
C ALA A 73 18.17 22.81 12.69
N GLU A 74 18.91 23.29 13.69
CA GLU A 74 20.09 24.14 13.48
C GLU A 74 21.24 23.37 12.80
N GLU A 75 21.48 22.12 13.18
CA GLU A 75 22.49 21.27 12.52
C GLU A 75 22.14 20.98 11.05
N LEU A 76 20.86 20.76 10.74
CA LEU A 76 20.42 20.60 9.34
C LEU A 76 20.58 21.91 8.54
N LYS A 77 20.27 23.07 9.14
CA LYS A 77 20.48 24.39 8.49
C LYS A 77 21.96 24.64 8.20
N LYS A 78 22.85 24.31 9.15
CA LYS A 78 24.31 24.47 9.00
C LYS A 78 24.84 23.69 7.78
N HIS A 79 24.28 22.52 7.51
CA HIS A 79 24.62 21.68 6.37
C HIS A 79 23.75 21.95 5.12
N ARG A 80 22.90 22.99 5.14
CA ARG A 80 21.98 23.37 4.05
C ARG A 80 21.01 22.26 3.62
N ILE A 81 20.62 21.39 4.55
CA ILE A 81 19.72 20.27 4.28
C ILE A 81 18.27 20.75 4.49
N PRO A 82 17.37 20.61 3.51
CA PRO A 82 15.97 21.00 3.67
C PRO A 82 15.26 20.06 4.65
N PHE A 83 14.43 20.62 5.53
CA PHE A 83 13.67 19.83 6.51
C PHE A 83 12.30 20.41 6.82
N GLU A 84 11.39 19.56 7.27
CA GLU A 84 10.02 19.88 7.65
C GLU A 84 9.78 19.52 9.14
N LYS A 85 9.06 20.38 9.85
CA LYS A 85 8.66 20.15 11.25
C LYS A 85 7.31 19.43 11.29
N VAL A 86 7.24 18.28 11.95
CA VAL A 86 5.97 17.55 12.11
C VAL A 86 5.13 18.19 13.22
N ALA A 87 3.80 18.28 13.01
CA ALA A 87 2.86 18.90 13.95
C ALA A 87 2.72 18.14 15.29
N HIS A 88 2.95 16.82 15.28
CA HIS A 88 2.88 15.96 16.45
C HIS A 88 4.13 15.05 16.52
N GLY A 89 4.97 15.26 17.53
CA GLY A 89 6.21 14.50 17.78
C GLY A 89 7.49 15.34 17.75
N ASP A 90 8.53 14.82 18.41
CA ASP A 90 9.85 15.47 18.53
C ASP A 90 10.80 15.15 17.35
N PHE A 91 10.23 14.88 16.17
CA PHE A 91 10.96 14.45 14.98
C PHE A 91 10.96 15.53 13.89
N LEU A 92 12.00 15.55 13.07
CA LEU A 92 12.07 16.32 11.82
C LEU A 92 12.03 15.37 10.62
N ARG A 93 11.50 15.86 9.49
CA ARG A 93 11.54 15.14 8.22
C ARG A 93 12.50 15.79 7.25
N THR A 94 13.25 14.99 6.50
CA THR A 94 14.14 15.46 5.43
C THR A 94 14.17 14.46 4.27
N ASP A 95 14.83 14.82 3.19
CA ASP A 95 14.99 13.99 2.00
C ASP A 95 16.02 12.87 2.27
N CYS A 96 15.82 11.71 1.67
CA CYS A 96 16.75 10.59 1.88
C CYS A 96 18.00 10.71 1.01
N VAL A 97 19.19 10.74 1.62
CA VAL A 97 20.48 10.74 0.89
C VAL A 97 20.81 9.41 0.19
N TYR A 98 20.04 8.35 0.46
CA TYR A 98 20.28 7.00 -0.09
C TYR A 98 19.35 6.65 -1.25
N CYS A 99 18.09 7.09 -1.21
CA CYS A 99 17.08 6.77 -2.23
C CYS A 99 16.41 8.01 -2.85
N GLU A 100 16.88 9.21 -2.50
CA GLU A 100 16.45 10.51 -3.07
C GLU A 100 14.95 10.82 -2.89
N SER A 101 14.24 10.04 -2.09
CA SER A 101 12.82 10.23 -1.81
C SER A 101 12.59 11.43 -0.90
N LYS A 102 11.75 12.37 -1.34
CA LYS A 102 11.46 13.63 -0.63
C LYS A 102 10.74 13.39 0.70
N HIS A 103 11.12 14.13 1.74
CA HIS A 103 10.53 14.12 3.10
C HIS A 103 10.35 12.72 3.72
N SER A 104 11.19 11.75 3.33
CA SER A 104 11.05 10.34 3.68
C SER A 104 11.90 9.91 4.88
N CYS A 105 12.89 10.70 5.28
CA CYS A 105 13.74 10.42 6.43
C CYS A 105 13.21 11.10 7.69
N PHE A 106 12.97 10.34 8.75
CA PHE A 106 12.63 10.82 10.08
C PHE A 106 13.88 10.90 10.93
N ILE A 107 14.11 12.06 11.53
CA ILE A 107 15.23 12.31 12.42
C ILE A 107 14.71 12.42 13.85
N SER A 108 15.23 11.56 14.71
CA SER A 108 14.93 11.48 16.13
C SER A 108 16.05 12.13 16.93
N GLY A 109 15.75 13.20 17.65
CA GLY A 109 16.75 13.88 18.49
C GLY A 109 17.04 13.16 19.81
N SER A 110 16.16 12.25 20.26
CA SER A 110 16.34 11.52 21.52
C SER A 110 17.40 10.42 21.43
N ASP A 111 17.56 9.81 20.26
CA ASP A 111 18.53 8.75 19.99
C ASP A 111 19.46 9.06 18.80
N ASN A 112 19.39 10.30 18.28
CA ASN A 112 20.15 10.80 17.13
C ASN A 112 20.10 9.85 15.91
N SER A 113 18.98 9.17 15.72
CA SER A 113 18.77 8.23 14.61
C SER A 113 18.03 8.87 13.44
N VAL A 114 18.38 8.45 12.22
CA VAL A 114 17.73 8.83 10.97
C VAL A 114 17.21 7.58 10.28
N ARG A 115 15.91 7.49 10.05
CA ARG A 115 15.27 6.35 9.38
C ARG A 115 14.47 6.78 8.16
N CYS A 116 14.75 6.17 7.00
CA CYS A 116 13.90 6.34 5.82
C CYS A 116 12.68 5.41 5.85
N VAL A 117 11.48 5.92 5.56
CA VAL A 117 10.28 5.07 5.43
C VAL A 117 10.15 4.38 4.08
N VAL A 118 10.92 4.80 3.07
CA VAL A 118 10.88 4.25 1.72
C VAL A 118 11.91 3.13 1.54
N CYS A 119 13.18 3.41 1.80
CA CYS A 119 14.25 2.40 1.66
C CYS A 119 14.59 1.66 2.96
N HIS A 120 13.96 2.04 4.08
CA HIS A 120 14.19 1.45 5.42
C HIS A 120 15.60 1.58 5.98
N GLU A 121 16.47 2.36 5.35
CA GLU A 121 17.83 2.62 5.84
C GLU A 121 17.78 3.35 7.20
N LEU A 122 18.58 2.85 8.15
CA LEU A 122 18.70 3.38 9.51
C LEU A 122 20.15 3.75 9.77
N THR A 123 20.44 5.04 9.94
CA THR A 123 21.79 5.55 10.25
C THR A 123 21.77 6.53 11.42
N THR A 124 22.93 6.93 11.90
CA THR A 124 23.04 8.04 12.87
C THR A 124 22.91 9.38 12.16
N LEU A 125 22.55 10.43 12.92
CA LEU A 125 22.47 11.80 12.42
C LEU A 125 23.82 12.29 11.88
N GLU A 126 24.92 12.00 12.57
CA GLU A 126 26.26 12.40 12.13
C GLU A 126 26.66 11.74 10.80
N GLU A 127 26.42 10.43 10.65
CA GLU A 127 26.69 9.72 9.40
C GLU A 127 25.82 10.27 8.26
N PHE A 128 24.55 10.54 8.55
CA PHE A 128 23.62 11.13 7.60
C PHE A 128 24.07 12.52 7.14
N LEU A 129 24.48 13.41 8.07
CA LEU A 129 25.01 14.74 7.76
C LEU A 129 26.30 14.68 6.93
N SER A 130 27.19 13.73 7.23
CA SER A 130 28.43 13.54 6.48
C SER A 130 28.17 13.17 5.02
N LYS A 131 27.25 12.23 4.77
CA LYS A 131 26.86 11.81 3.42
C LYS A 131 26.08 12.90 2.70
N ALA A 132 25.17 13.60 3.38
CA ALA A 132 24.45 14.74 2.81
C ALA A 132 25.41 15.84 2.32
N SER A 133 26.47 16.12 3.09
CA SER A 133 27.49 17.10 2.75
C SER A 133 28.34 16.66 1.54
N ILE A 134 28.64 15.36 1.43
CA ILE A 134 29.32 14.79 0.27
C ILE A 134 28.45 14.95 -0.98
N VAL A 135 27.17 14.58 -0.91
CA VAL A 135 26.22 14.72 -2.02
C VAL A 135 26.09 16.19 -2.46
N ALA A 136 26.04 17.14 -1.52
CA ALA A 136 26.05 18.57 -1.81
C ALA A 136 27.36 19.04 -2.49
N SER A 137 28.52 18.53 -2.07
CA SER A 137 29.83 18.87 -2.66
C SER A 137 30.05 18.29 -4.07
N PHE A 138 29.46 17.11 -4.37
CA PHE A 138 29.45 16.53 -5.70
C PHE A 138 28.45 17.24 -6.63
N ALA A 139 27.38 17.82 -6.08
CA ALA A 139 26.45 18.66 -6.83
C ALA A 139 27.12 19.97 -7.32
N ASP A 140 28.00 20.59 -6.51
CA ASP A 140 28.73 21.80 -6.88
C ASP A 140 29.87 21.57 -7.90
N LYS A 141 30.52 20.39 -7.92
CA LYS A 141 31.59 20.05 -8.89
C LYS A 141 31.07 19.56 -10.25
N ARG A 142 29.88 18.95 -10.31
CA ARG A 142 29.23 18.58 -11.60
C ARG A 142 28.82 19.80 -12.44
N THR A 143 28.83 20.99 -11.85
CA THR A 143 28.32 22.21 -12.49
C THR A 143 29.25 22.85 -13.52
N THR A 144 30.54 22.49 -13.60
CA THR A 144 31.53 23.26 -14.39
C THR A 144 32.16 22.50 -15.57
N GLU A 145 32.41 21.18 -15.46
CA GLU A 145 33.12 20.45 -16.53
C GLU A 145 32.25 19.54 -17.43
N GLN A 146 30.99 19.27 -17.07
CA GLN A 146 30.05 18.56 -17.95
C GLN A 146 29.13 19.51 -18.77
N LYS A 147 29.17 20.82 -18.50
CA LYS A 147 28.31 21.81 -19.20
C LYS A 147 28.72 22.12 -20.64
N LEU A 148 29.86 21.62 -21.15
CA LEU A 148 30.35 21.99 -22.49
C LEU A 148 30.28 20.87 -23.55
N SER A 149 29.89 19.64 -23.19
CA SER A 149 29.77 18.55 -24.20
C SER A 149 28.44 17.79 -24.18
N GLU A 150 27.65 17.87 -23.10
CA GLU A 150 26.27 17.32 -23.06
C GLU A 150 25.17 18.37 -23.34
N ALA A 151 25.52 19.66 -23.35
CA ALA A 151 24.63 20.79 -23.68
C ALA A 151 24.18 20.85 -25.17
N LYS A 152 24.37 19.76 -25.92
CA LYS A 152 23.76 19.54 -27.24
C LYS A 152 22.63 18.49 -27.23
N ARG A 153 22.24 17.91 -26.09
CA ARG A 153 21.27 16.79 -26.12
C ARG A 153 20.09 16.76 -25.14
N LEU A 154 19.92 17.68 -24.19
CA LEU A 154 18.66 17.73 -23.44
C LEU A 154 18.33 19.16 -22.99
N PHE A 155 17.36 19.78 -23.68
CA PHE A 155 16.54 20.84 -23.08
C PHE A 155 15.30 20.19 -22.47
N PHE A 156 14.98 20.52 -21.22
CA PHE A 156 13.77 20.09 -20.52
C PHE A 156 12.96 21.32 -20.13
N MET A 157 11.64 21.25 -20.34
CA MET A 157 10.67 22.06 -19.61
C MET A 157 10.85 21.82 -18.10
N GLU A 158 10.73 22.88 -17.30
CA GLU A 158 10.97 22.83 -15.85
C GLU A 158 9.95 22.00 -15.05
N HIS A 159 8.80 21.61 -15.64
CA HIS A 159 7.75 20.83 -14.96
C HIS A 159 7.04 19.85 -15.93
N PRO A 160 7.44 18.56 -16.00
CA PRO A 160 6.78 17.56 -16.86
C PRO A 160 5.36 17.19 -16.40
N GLU A 161 4.96 17.58 -15.18
CA GLU A 161 3.59 17.44 -14.65
C GLU A 161 2.60 18.51 -15.14
N ASP A 162 3.09 19.58 -15.79
CA ASP A 162 2.27 20.63 -16.41
C ASP A 162 1.94 20.35 -17.89
N ALA A 163 2.54 19.32 -18.49
CA ALA A 163 2.27 18.92 -19.86
C ALA A 163 0.93 18.17 -19.96
N ASP A 164 -0.04 18.65 -20.76
CA ASP A 164 -1.33 17.96 -20.97
C ASP A 164 -1.10 16.57 -21.59
N PRO A 165 -1.20 15.47 -20.82
CA PRO A 165 -0.93 14.13 -21.33
C PRO A 165 -1.92 13.73 -22.44
N ASP A 166 -3.03 14.44 -22.61
CA ASP A 166 -3.95 14.24 -23.73
C ASP A 166 -3.41 14.76 -25.06
N LEU A 167 -2.43 15.67 -25.06
CA LEU A 167 -1.84 16.29 -26.26
C LEU A 167 -0.41 15.84 -26.57
N TYR A 168 0.31 15.29 -25.59
CA TYR A 168 1.70 14.86 -25.76
C TYR A 168 1.84 13.35 -26.01
N ASP A 169 2.86 12.99 -26.78
CA ASP A 169 3.31 11.64 -27.13
C ASP A 169 4.84 11.60 -26.94
N ARG A 170 5.37 10.48 -26.44
CA ARG A 170 6.81 10.30 -26.16
C ARG A 170 7.69 10.45 -27.42
N THR A 171 7.16 10.21 -28.61
CA THR A 171 7.89 10.27 -29.87
C THR A 171 8.04 11.67 -30.45
N ASN A 172 7.08 12.57 -30.18
CA ASN A 172 7.08 13.96 -30.65
C ASN A 172 7.75 14.93 -29.65
N PHE A 173 8.17 14.41 -28.50
CA PHE A 173 8.89 15.14 -27.46
C PHE A 173 10.25 15.70 -27.93
N LYS A 174 10.90 15.06 -28.92
CA LYS A 174 12.22 15.49 -29.40
C LYS A 174 12.20 16.72 -30.31
N SER A 175 11.07 17.04 -30.94
CA SER A 175 10.92 18.13 -31.91
C SER A 175 10.28 19.40 -31.33
N PHE A 176 9.53 19.29 -30.23
CA PHE A 176 8.73 20.38 -29.65
C PHE A 176 9.50 21.29 -28.67
N LEU A 177 10.74 20.95 -28.29
CA LEU A 177 11.48 21.63 -27.23
C LEU A 177 12.03 23.03 -27.59
N ASN A 178 11.66 23.58 -28.74
CA ASN A 178 11.88 24.99 -29.02
C ASN A 178 10.61 25.77 -28.71
N GLU A 179 10.66 26.47 -27.59
CA GLU A 179 9.89 27.68 -27.25
C GLU A 179 8.67 27.57 -26.30
N ASN A 180 8.94 28.06 -25.08
CA ASN A 180 8.13 28.96 -24.25
C ASN A 180 7.14 28.40 -23.21
N LYS A 181 7.37 28.89 -21.98
CA LYS A 181 6.59 28.74 -20.75
C LYS A 181 5.54 29.86 -20.63
N THR A 182 4.41 29.56 -19.98
CA THR A 182 3.80 30.42 -18.92
C THR A 182 2.82 29.61 -18.05
N PRO A 183 2.62 29.96 -16.76
CA PRO A 183 1.81 29.19 -15.81
C PRO A 183 0.46 29.88 -15.49
N ASP A 184 -0.57 29.13 -15.06
CA ASP A 184 -1.49 29.70 -14.04
C ASP A 184 -2.33 28.69 -13.22
N LYS A 185 -2.82 29.27 -12.11
CA LYS A 185 -3.35 28.78 -10.83
C LYS A 185 -4.53 27.82 -10.80
N GLY A 186 -4.58 27.08 -9.69
CA GLY A 186 -5.71 26.25 -9.27
C GLY A 186 -6.85 27.00 -8.58
N LEU A 187 -7.96 26.29 -8.38
CA LEU A 187 -9.05 26.67 -7.50
C LEU A 187 -9.74 25.40 -6.95
N TYR A 188 -9.95 25.36 -5.64
CA TYR A 188 -10.65 24.30 -4.88
C TYR A 188 -12.14 24.65 -4.66
N ASP A 189 -12.90 23.58 -4.37
CA ASP A 189 -14.12 23.45 -3.57
C ASP A 189 -15.40 24.20 -3.96
N ARG A 190 -16.43 23.43 -4.35
CA ARG A 190 -17.84 23.65 -3.95
C ARG A 190 -18.59 22.32 -3.78
N GLU A 191 -19.20 22.14 -2.61
CA GLU A 191 -20.21 21.12 -2.32
C GLU A 191 -21.49 21.40 -3.12
N ILE A 192 -22.09 20.37 -3.74
CA ILE A 192 -23.41 20.50 -4.40
C ILE A 192 -24.24 19.22 -4.18
N ASP A 193 -25.47 19.45 -3.70
CA ASP A 193 -26.55 18.49 -3.45
C ASP A 193 -26.95 17.62 -4.64
N HIS A 194 -27.38 16.39 -4.33
CA HIS A 194 -27.85 15.38 -5.29
C HIS A 194 -29.28 15.65 -5.80
N PRO A 195 -29.52 15.79 -7.12
CA PRO A 195 -30.86 15.68 -7.68
C PRO A 195 -31.13 14.27 -8.26
N ASN A 196 -32.28 13.73 -7.87
CA ASN A 196 -32.86 12.48 -8.37
C ASN A 196 -32.97 12.42 -9.91
N MET A 197 -32.59 11.27 -10.47
CA MET A 197 -32.81 10.91 -11.88
C MET A 197 -34.29 11.04 -12.27
N LYS A 198 -34.63 12.07 -13.04
CA LYS A 198 -35.86 12.14 -13.84
C LYS A 198 -35.50 12.30 -15.31
N LYS A 199 -36.07 11.40 -16.13
CA LYS A 199 -36.24 11.41 -17.60
C LYS A 199 -35.31 12.36 -18.38
N CYS A 200 -34.37 11.80 -19.16
CA CYS A 200 -33.50 12.53 -20.08
C CYS A 200 -34.29 13.57 -20.89
N ALA A 201 -34.11 14.85 -20.53
CA ALA A 201 -34.57 15.96 -21.34
C ALA A 201 -33.78 15.95 -22.66
N LYS A 202 -34.44 16.23 -23.79
CA LYS A 202 -33.76 16.51 -25.05
C LYS A 202 -32.85 17.72 -24.79
N PHE A 203 -31.54 17.52 -24.79
CA PHE A 203 -30.59 18.63 -24.66
C PHE A 203 -30.75 19.53 -25.90
N PRO A 204 -30.97 20.84 -25.73
CA PRO A 204 -30.89 21.77 -26.86
C PRO A 204 -29.47 21.70 -27.42
N VAL A 205 -29.36 21.51 -28.73
CA VAL A 205 -28.08 21.43 -29.42
C VAL A 205 -27.43 22.81 -29.37
N ASP A 206 -26.22 22.90 -28.83
CA ASP A 206 -25.45 24.14 -28.76
C ASP A 206 -25.18 24.68 -30.18
N PRO A 207 -25.46 25.96 -30.48
CA PRO A 207 -25.28 26.52 -31.83
C PRO A 207 -23.83 26.48 -32.34
N VAL A 208 -22.84 26.58 -31.44
CA VAL A 208 -21.42 26.51 -31.80
C VAL A 208 -21.04 25.07 -32.15
N VAL A 209 -21.49 24.10 -31.35
CA VAL A 209 -21.35 22.67 -31.68
C VAL A 209 -22.04 22.39 -33.01
N GLN A 210 -23.22 22.98 -33.25
CA GLN A 210 -23.94 22.80 -34.50
C GLN A 210 -23.16 23.27 -35.72
N SER A 211 -22.66 24.50 -35.65
CA SER A 211 -21.86 25.12 -36.70
C SER A 211 -20.54 24.36 -36.95
N LEU A 212 -19.80 23.99 -35.89
CA LEU A 212 -18.55 23.25 -36.02
C LEU A 212 -18.76 21.89 -36.70
N TRP A 213 -19.84 21.19 -36.34
CA TRP A 213 -20.13 19.87 -36.89
C TRP A 213 -20.57 19.93 -38.36
N GLN A 214 -21.41 20.91 -38.72
CA GLN A 214 -21.87 21.10 -40.11
C GLN A 214 -20.74 21.51 -41.05
N ASN A 215 -19.74 22.25 -40.56
CA ASN A 215 -18.58 22.69 -41.32
C ASN A 215 -17.42 21.67 -41.30
N SER A 216 -17.66 20.44 -40.85
CA SER A 216 -16.65 19.39 -40.73
C SER A 216 -16.97 18.19 -41.62
N LEU A 217 -15.93 17.53 -42.11
CA LEU A 217 -16.00 16.36 -42.98
C LEU A 217 -15.51 15.11 -42.25
N ASP A 218 -15.85 13.92 -42.76
CA ASP A 218 -15.24 12.67 -42.26
C ASP A 218 -13.72 12.79 -42.36
N ILE A 219 -13.04 12.32 -41.31
CA ILE A 219 -11.59 12.46 -41.21
C ILE A 219 -10.85 11.70 -42.31
N ASN A 220 -11.41 10.59 -42.81
CA ASN A 220 -10.78 9.79 -43.86
C ASN A 220 -10.84 10.53 -45.20
N ASP A 221 -11.98 11.13 -45.53
CA ASP A 221 -12.15 11.92 -46.75
C ASP A 221 -11.17 13.10 -46.77
N LEU A 222 -11.09 13.83 -45.65
CA LEU A 222 -10.21 14.99 -45.55
C LEU A 222 -8.73 14.60 -45.50
N ALA A 223 -8.38 13.49 -44.86
CA ALA A 223 -7.02 13.00 -44.80
C ALA A 223 -6.50 12.57 -46.17
N LEU A 224 -7.36 12.12 -47.10
CA LEU A 224 -6.93 11.80 -48.46
C LEU A 224 -6.49 13.05 -49.23
N GLU A 225 -7.18 14.17 -49.02
CA GLU A 225 -7.03 15.41 -49.79
C GLU A 225 -6.01 16.40 -49.21
N GLN A 226 -5.80 16.40 -47.88
CA GLN A 226 -5.05 17.46 -47.19
C GLN A 226 -3.81 16.91 -46.45
N ASN A 227 -2.61 17.34 -46.88
CA ASN A 227 -1.35 16.92 -46.26
C ASN A 227 -1.22 17.36 -44.80
N ASP A 228 -1.72 18.55 -44.45
CA ASP A 228 -1.69 19.05 -43.07
C ASP A 228 -2.54 18.21 -42.12
N MET A 229 -3.62 17.60 -42.63
CA MET A 229 -4.44 16.68 -41.85
C MET A 229 -3.71 15.36 -41.59
N LYS A 230 -3.04 14.78 -42.61
CA LYS A 230 -2.18 13.59 -42.42
C LYS A 230 -1.09 13.84 -41.39
N PHE A 231 -0.46 15.02 -41.46
CA PHE A 231 0.56 15.42 -40.50
C PHE A 231 0.00 15.54 -39.08
N LEU A 232 -1.17 16.17 -38.91
CA LEU A 232 -1.82 16.28 -37.60
C LEU A 232 -2.20 14.91 -37.02
N LEU A 233 -2.70 13.99 -37.85
CA LEU A 233 -3.01 12.61 -37.43
C LEU A 233 -1.74 11.87 -36.98
N SER A 234 -0.62 12.04 -37.69
CA SER A 234 0.66 11.45 -37.33
C SER A 234 1.22 12.03 -36.02
N ILE A 235 1.14 13.36 -35.83
CA ILE A 235 1.53 14.02 -34.58
C ILE A 235 0.77 13.45 -33.38
N LEU A 236 -0.52 13.19 -33.56
CA LEU A 236 -1.39 12.67 -32.51
C LEU A 236 -1.32 11.14 -32.38
N GLY A 237 -0.63 10.44 -33.27
CA GLY A 237 -0.52 8.98 -33.26
C GLY A 237 -1.76 8.24 -33.71
N ILE A 238 -2.67 8.92 -34.41
CA ILE A 238 -3.96 8.39 -34.86
C ILE A 238 -3.82 7.77 -36.27
N ASP A 239 -2.72 8.04 -36.96
CA ASP A 239 -2.38 7.50 -38.29
C ASP A 239 -2.32 5.96 -38.33
N ARG A 240 -2.17 5.30 -37.17
CA ARG A 240 -2.15 3.84 -37.03
C ARG A 240 -3.50 3.23 -36.68
N ILE A 241 -4.52 4.03 -36.39
CA ILE A 241 -5.89 3.56 -36.13
C ILE A 241 -6.59 3.27 -37.46
N SER A 242 -7.37 2.19 -37.53
CA SER A 242 -8.09 1.86 -38.76
C SER A 242 -9.14 2.92 -39.14
N SER A 243 -9.31 3.15 -40.44
CA SER A 243 -10.34 4.05 -40.98
C SER A 243 -11.75 3.66 -40.56
N GLU A 244 -12.02 2.35 -40.43
CA GLU A 244 -13.29 1.83 -39.92
C GLU A 244 -13.56 2.31 -38.48
N THR A 245 -12.56 2.22 -37.59
CA THR A 245 -12.69 2.72 -36.22
C THR A 245 -12.92 4.23 -36.20
N LEU A 246 -12.18 5.00 -37.02
CA LEU A 246 -12.35 6.46 -37.09
C LEU A 246 -13.77 6.86 -37.53
N SER A 247 -14.31 6.21 -38.57
CA SER A 247 -15.68 6.47 -39.04
C SER A 247 -16.72 6.00 -38.02
N ARG A 248 -16.53 4.84 -37.36
CA ARG A 248 -17.47 4.38 -36.31
C ARG A 248 -17.56 5.35 -35.13
N PHE A 249 -16.45 5.99 -34.75
CA PHE A 249 -16.45 7.01 -33.71
C PHE A 249 -16.89 8.40 -34.20
N ASN A 250 -17.27 8.53 -35.48
CA ASN A 250 -17.61 9.79 -36.13
C ASN A 250 -16.50 10.86 -35.95
N ILE A 251 -15.23 10.47 -36.10
CA ILE A 251 -14.13 11.43 -36.06
C ILE A 251 -14.22 12.32 -37.30
N ARG A 252 -14.19 13.63 -37.07
CA ARG A 252 -14.29 14.62 -38.14
C ARG A 252 -13.10 15.54 -38.19
N GLY A 253 -12.85 16.09 -39.36
CA GLY A 253 -11.83 17.08 -39.61
C GLY A 253 -12.42 18.38 -40.15
N CYS A 254 -11.79 19.50 -39.83
CA CYS A 254 -12.09 20.78 -40.45
C CYS A 254 -10.78 21.50 -40.78
N VAL A 255 -10.77 22.22 -41.90
CA VAL A 255 -9.69 23.10 -42.29
C VAL A 255 -10.21 24.53 -42.26
N ASP A 256 -9.57 25.37 -41.43
CA ASP A 256 -9.92 26.79 -41.36
C ASP A 256 -9.48 27.54 -42.63
N LYS A 257 -10.00 28.76 -42.85
CA LYS A 257 -9.67 29.63 -44.00
C LYS A 257 -8.17 29.91 -44.19
N ARG A 258 -7.37 29.64 -43.15
CA ARG A 258 -5.90 29.75 -43.16
C ARG A 258 -5.20 28.40 -43.41
N ASN A 259 -5.88 27.41 -43.98
CA ASN A 259 -5.42 26.03 -44.18
C ASN A 259 -4.96 25.31 -42.90
N ARG A 260 -5.51 25.68 -41.75
CA ARG A 260 -5.15 25.02 -40.48
C ARG A 260 -6.07 23.83 -40.22
N ALA A 261 -5.48 22.63 -40.19
CA ALA A 261 -6.18 21.40 -39.88
C ALA A 261 -6.60 21.33 -38.39
N SER A 262 -7.78 20.79 -38.16
CA SER A 262 -8.33 20.54 -36.83
C SER A 262 -9.11 19.23 -36.80
N ILE A 263 -9.02 18.51 -35.69
CA ILE A 263 -9.72 17.24 -35.46
C ILE A 263 -10.80 17.45 -34.39
N LEU A 264 -11.98 16.92 -34.66
CA LEU A 264 -13.15 17.00 -33.82
C LEU A 264 -13.49 15.62 -33.26
N TYR A 265 -13.60 15.53 -31.93
CA TYR A 265 -14.05 14.35 -31.20
C TYR A 265 -15.46 14.59 -30.66
N PRO A 266 -16.49 13.90 -31.19
CA PRO A 266 -17.87 14.07 -30.75
C PRO A 266 -18.13 13.42 -29.39
N ARG A 267 -19.01 14.03 -28.61
CA ARG A 267 -19.47 13.52 -27.32
C ARG A 267 -20.98 13.35 -27.33
N TYR A 268 -21.45 12.26 -26.73
CA TYR A 268 -22.84 11.84 -26.78
C TYR A 268 -23.38 11.61 -25.37
N GLY A 269 -24.57 12.17 -25.09
CA GLY A 269 -25.25 12.08 -23.79
C GLY A 269 -26.44 11.13 -23.75
N SER A 270 -26.77 10.47 -24.87
CA SER A 270 -27.91 9.55 -24.99
C SER A 270 -27.57 8.36 -25.89
N TYR A 271 -28.29 7.25 -25.68
CA TYR A 271 -28.31 6.09 -26.57
C TYR A 271 -29.14 6.43 -27.81
N THR A 272 -28.59 7.22 -28.72
CA THR A 272 -29.23 7.50 -30.00
C THR A 272 -28.34 7.01 -31.12
N PHE A 273 -28.99 6.51 -32.18
CA PHE A 273 -28.41 5.89 -33.37
C PHE A 273 -27.23 6.67 -33.97
N SER A 274 -26.45 6.03 -34.83
CA SER A 274 -25.23 6.54 -35.49
C SER A 274 -25.33 7.96 -36.07
N ASP A 275 -26.53 8.41 -36.43
CA ASP A 275 -26.82 9.74 -36.99
C ASP A 275 -27.15 10.80 -35.93
N ALA A 276 -27.00 10.48 -34.64
CA ALA A 276 -27.26 11.40 -33.56
C ALA A 276 -26.31 12.60 -33.65
N PHE A 277 -26.89 13.78 -33.48
CA PHE A 277 -26.11 15.00 -33.36
C PHE A 277 -25.30 14.98 -32.05
N PRO A 278 -23.99 15.28 -32.06
CA PRO A 278 -23.21 15.31 -30.82
C PRO A 278 -23.69 16.43 -29.91
N VAL A 279 -23.77 16.15 -28.60
CA VAL A 279 -24.16 17.15 -27.59
C VAL A 279 -22.96 18.00 -27.15
N GLY A 280 -21.74 17.53 -27.42
CA GLY A 280 -20.51 18.28 -27.22
C GLY A 280 -19.44 17.83 -28.19
N VAL A 281 -18.43 18.66 -28.39
CA VAL A 281 -17.28 18.37 -29.26
C VAL A 281 -16.01 18.87 -28.61
N LYS A 282 -14.98 18.03 -28.60
CA LYS A 282 -13.61 18.45 -28.30
C LYS A 282 -12.87 18.67 -29.61
N VAL A 283 -12.27 19.85 -29.78
CA VAL A 283 -11.50 20.22 -30.97
C VAL A 283 -10.02 20.27 -30.59
N ILE A 284 -9.18 19.62 -31.39
CA ILE A 284 -7.72 19.77 -31.33
C ILE A 284 -7.28 20.49 -32.60
N ARG A 285 -6.70 21.68 -32.43
CA ARG A 285 -6.16 22.50 -33.54
C ARG A 285 -4.65 22.57 -33.45
N LYS A 286 -3.97 22.50 -34.59
CA LYS A 286 -2.56 22.93 -34.68
C LYS A 286 -2.53 24.43 -34.95
N LEU A 287 -2.06 25.20 -33.98
CA LEU A 287 -1.78 26.62 -34.11
C LEU A 287 -0.26 26.76 -34.16
N ASP A 288 0.27 26.93 -35.37
CA ASP A 288 1.70 26.99 -35.63
C ASP A 288 2.40 25.72 -35.12
N ASP A 289 3.24 25.83 -34.10
CA ASP A 289 3.92 24.68 -33.48
C ASP A 289 3.23 24.18 -32.21
N VAL A 290 2.10 24.76 -31.78
CA VAL A 290 1.40 24.37 -30.55
C VAL A 290 0.06 23.69 -30.85
N LEU A 291 -0.24 22.61 -30.13
CA LEU A 291 -1.57 22.00 -30.14
C LEU A 291 -2.47 22.67 -29.12
N LYS A 292 -3.63 23.17 -29.56
CA LYS A 292 -4.65 23.76 -28.69
C LYS A 292 -5.86 22.85 -28.59
N LYS A 293 -6.31 22.60 -27.36
CA LYS A 293 -7.52 21.84 -27.01
C LYS A 293 -8.64 22.80 -26.65
N GLU A 294 -9.77 22.64 -27.30
CA GLU A 294 -10.99 23.41 -27.06
C GLU A 294 -12.13 22.42 -26.81
N VAL A 295 -12.99 22.68 -25.82
CA VAL A 295 -14.14 21.82 -25.49
C VAL A 295 -15.39 22.67 -25.59
N TYR A 296 -16.37 22.16 -26.33
CA TYR A 296 -17.66 22.81 -26.55
C TYR A 296 -18.81 21.90 -26.13
N PRO A 297 -19.89 22.46 -25.53
CA PRO A 297 -20.01 23.84 -25.06
C PRO A 297 -18.99 24.20 -23.97
N ASN A 298 -18.64 25.49 -23.88
CA ASN A 298 -17.58 26.00 -22.99
C ASN A 298 -18.07 26.20 -21.53
N GLU A 299 -19.29 25.75 -21.22
CA GLU A 299 -19.88 25.88 -19.89
C GLU A 299 -19.45 24.70 -19.02
N ALA A 300 -18.50 24.96 -18.10
CA ALA A 300 -17.92 23.96 -17.21
C ALA A 300 -18.93 23.21 -16.30
N SER A 301 -20.15 23.69 -16.19
CA SER A 301 -21.21 23.15 -15.32
C SER A 301 -22.11 22.11 -15.99
N GLN A 302 -22.08 21.97 -17.32
CA GLN A 302 -23.00 21.09 -18.03
C GLN A 302 -22.30 19.83 -18.52
N PHE A 303 -22.78 18.65 -18.11
CA PHE A 303 -22.30 17.38 -18.66
C PHE A 303 -22.60 17.30 -20.16
N CYS A 304 -21.53 17.17 -20.97
CA CYS A 304 -21.61 17.19 -22.43
C CYS A 304 -21.41 15.81 -23.07
N GLY A 305 -21.73 14.71 -22.35
CA GLY A 305 -21.62 13.35 -22.88
C GLY A 305 -20.22 12.74 -22.82
N PHE A 306 -20.11 11.47 -23.21
CA PHE A 306 -18.82 10.79 -23.39
C PHE A 306 -18.49 10.61 -24.87
N PHE A 307 -17.20 10.61 -25.17
CA PHE A 307 -16.72 10.13 -26.46
C PHE A 307 -16.81 8.60 -26.50
N GLY A 308 -17.42 8.05 -27.55
CA GLY A 308 -17.72 6.62 -27.71
C GLY A 308 -19.04 6.14 -27.12
N TYR A 309 -19.80 7.00 -26.43
CA TYR A 309 -21.05 6.58 -25.77
C TYR A 309 -22.13 6.11 -26.75
N HIS A 310 -22.18 6.69 -27.95
CA HIS A 310 -23.14 6.34 -29.01
C HIS A 310 -22.99 4.90 -29.51
N LEU A 311 -21.85 4.26 -29.26
CA LEU A 311 -21.61 2.85 -29.61
C LEU A 311 -22.24 1.86 -28.62
N THR A 312 -22.82 2.36 -27.53
CA THR A 312 -23.39 1.52 -26.48
C THR A 312 -24.71 0.88 -26.93
N THR A 313 -24.80 -0.44 -26.78
CA THR A 313 -26.02 -1.24 -26.99
C THR A 313 -26.65 -1.64 -25.64
N SER A 314 -27.88 -2.16 -25.64
CA SER A 314 -28.53 -2.67 -24.42
C SER A 314 -27.86 -3.94 -23.86
N MET A 315 -27.05 -4.63 -24.67
CA MET A 315 -26.38 -5.88 -24.29
C MET A 315 -25.04 -5.65 -23.59
N ASP A 316 -24.47 -4.45 -23.70
CA ASP A 316 -23.14 -4.17 -23.15
C ASP A 316 -23.15 -4.11 -21.62
N ARG A 317 -22.39 -5.04 -21.03
CA ARG A 317 -22.17 -5.16 -19.58
C ARG A 317 -20.77 -4.76 -19.13
N ARG A 318 -19.83 -4.59 -20.07
CA ARG A 318 -18.41 -4.31 -19.79
C ARG A 318 -17.95 -3.09 -20.56
N VAL A 319 -17.14 -2.25 -19.93
CA VAL A 319 -16.60 -1.04 -20.56
C VAL A 319 -15.17 -0.75 -20.12
N VAL A 320 -14.35 -0.22 -21.03
CA VAL A 320 -13.04 0.35 -20.72
C VAL A 320 -13.15 1.87 -20.64
N LEU A 321 -12.63 2.48 -19.57
CA LEU A 321 -12.58 3.93 -19.40
C LEU A 321 -11.14 4.42 -19.55
N THR A 322 -10.96 5.39 -20.43
CA THR A 322 -9.69 6.08 -20.68
C THR A 322 -9.81 7.57 -20.34
N THR A 323 -8.68 8.24 -20.19
CA THR A 323 -8.66 9.69 -19.92
C THR A 323 -8.78 10.54 -21.19
N ASN A 324 -8.55 9.97 -22.37
CA ASN A 324 -8.68 10.68 -23.64
C ASN A 324 -9.14 9.79 -24.80
N GLU A 325 -9.55 10.48 -25.85
CA GLU A 325 -10.20 9.94 -27.03
C GLU A 325 -9.24 9.09 -27.87
N ARG A 326 -7.93 9.42 -27.87
CA ARG A 326 -6.89 8.66 -28.57
C ARG A 326 -6.71 7.26 -27.99
N ASP A 327 -6.62 7.16 -26.67
CA ASP A 327 -6.55 5.86 -25.99
C ASP A 327 -7.84 5.07 -26.19
N ALA A 328 -9.00 5.74 -26.19
CA ALA A 328 -10.28 5.07 -26.44
C ALA A 328 -10.34 4.44 -27.84
N LEU A 329 -9.90 5.20 -28.86
CA LEU A 329 -9.77 4.70 -30.24
C LEU A 329 -8.82 3.50 -30.30
N ALA A 330 -7.64 3.60 -29.69
CA ALA A 330 -6.64 2.54 -29.70
C ALA A 330 -7.12 1.24 -29.04
N VAL A 331 -7.82 1.34 -27.89
CA VAL A 331 -8.42 0.16 -27.26
C VAL A 331 -9.48 -0.48 -28.16
N TYR A 332 -10.40 0.31 -28.71
CA TYR A 332 -11.47 -0.21 -29.55
C TYR A 332 -10.91 -0.90 -30.80
N ASP A 333 -9.96 -0.25 -31.48
CA ASP A 333 -9.32 -0.75 -32.69
C ASP A 333 -8.56 -2.06 -32.43
N ALA A 334 -7.72 -2.09 -31.39
CA ALA A 334 -6.91 -3.26 -31.06
C ALA A 334 -7.73 -4.46 -30.56
N THR A 335 -8.89 -4.22 -29.97
CA THR A 335 -9.73 -5.28 -29.41
C THR A 335 -10.79 -5.79 -30.38
N GLY A 336 -10.95 -5.15 -31.55
CA GLY A 336 -12.01 -5.48 -32.49
C GLY A 336 -13.41 -5.07 -32.00
N GLY A 337 -13.48 -4.01 -31.19
CA GLY A 337 -14.74 -3.37 -30.82
C GLY A 337 -15.18 -3.53 -29.37
N VAL A 338 -14.26 -3.72 -28.41
CA VAL A 338 -14.64 -3.64 -26.98
C VAL A 338 -15.12 -2.22 -26.66
N LEU A 339 -16.30 -2.12 -26.04
CA LEU A 339 -16.91 -0.85 -25.69
C LEU A 339 -15.97 -0.03 -24.81
N THR A 340 -15.65 1.18 -25.26
CA THR A 340 -14.65 2.04 -24.63
C THR A 340 -15.11 3.49 -24.64
N PHE A 341 -14.98 4.17 -23.51
CA PHE A 341 -15.30 5.59 -23.37
C PHE A 341 -14.08 6.39 -22.96
N SER A 342 -13.97 7.60 -23.52
CA SER A 342 -13.10 8.62 -22.95
C SER A 342 -13.90 9.51 -22.01
N LEU A 343 -13.34 9.74 -20.83
CA LEU A 343 -13.94 10.60 -19.80
C LEU A 343 -13.95 12.08 -20.24
N PRO A 344 -15.03 12.83 -19.99
CA PRO A 344 -15.18 14.21 -20.47
C PRO A 344 -14.16 15.19 -19.87
N HIS A 345 -13.83 14.99 -18.59
CA HIS A 345 -12.90 15.79 -17.79
C HIS A 345 -11.56 15.06 -17.56
N GLY A 346 -11.23 14.10 -18.42
CA GLY A 346 -10.00 13.32 -18.36
C GLY A 346 -9.84 12.57 -17.05
N ARG A 347 -8.84 12.94 -16.25
CA ARG A 347 -8.54 12.29 -14.96
C ARG A 347 -9.50 12.67 -13.83
N GLN A 348 -10.06 13.88 -13.87
CA GLN A 348 -10.85 14.42 -12.77
C GLN A 348 -12.18 13.67 -12.62
N VAL A 349 -12.57 13.37 -11.37
CA VAL A 349 -13.83 12.71 -11.07
C VAL A 349 -14.99 13.69 -11.24
N ASP A 350 -15.95 13.31 -12.08
CA ASP A 350 -17.21 14.04 -12.26
C ASP A 350 -18.37 13.17 -11.77
N LEU A 351 -18.98 13.60 -10.67
CA LEU A 351 -20.08 12.85 -10.03
C LEU A 351 -21.34 12.81 -10.90
N GLN A 352 -21.53 13.77 -11.81
CA GLN A 352 -22.70 13.84 -12.68
C GLN A 352 -22.77 12.66 -13.67
N ILE A 353 -21.63 12.01 -13.92
CA ILE A 353 -21.50 10.98 -14.95
C ILE A 353 -21.64 9.56 -14.40
N LEU A 354 -21.55 9.39 -13.07
CA LEU A 354 -21.67 8.10 -12.40
C LEU A 354 -22.96 7.34 -12.74
N PRO A 355 -24.14 7.98 -12.84
CA PRO A 355 -25.38 7.27 -13.22
C PRO A 355 -25.30 6.58 -14.60
N TYR A 356 -24.57 7.16 -15.55
CA TYR A 356 -24.39 6.58 -16.88
C TYR A 356 -23.48 5.34 -16.84
N LEU A 357 -22.57 5.29 -15.87
CA LEU A 357 -21.63 4.18 -15.68
C LEU A 357 -22.21 3.08 -14.75
N ALA A 358 -23.27 3.37 -14.00
CA ALA A 358 -23.87 2.44 -13.04
C ALA A 358 -24.41 1.14 -13.67
N ARG A 359 -24.79 1.18 -14.96
CA ARG A 359 -25.31 0.01 -15.69
C ARG A 359 -24.29 -1.08 -16.00
N PHE A 360 -22.99 -0.77 -15.97
CA PHE A 360 -21.94 -1.73 -16.34
C PHE A 360 -21.59 -2.63 -15.15
N GLU A 361 -21.58 -3.93 -15.38
CA GLU A 361 -21.22 -4.94 -14.39
C GLU A 361 -19.70 -5.05 -14.19
N GLN A 362 -18.93 -4.64 -15.20
CA GLN A 362 -17.47 -4.61 -15.13
C GLN A 362 -16.92 -3.34 -15.78
N ILE A 363 -16.04 -2.65 -15.07
CA ILE A 363 -15.40 -1.42 -15.54
C ILE A 363 -13.89 -1.61 -15.48
N PHE A 364 -13.21 -1.46 -16.61
CA PHE A 364 -11.76 -1.43 -16.69
C PHE A 364 -11.28 0.01 -16.74
N LEU A 365 -10.37 0.37 -15.83
CA LEU A 365 -9.81 1.71 -15.72
C LEU A 365 -8.40 1.68 -16.30
N TRP A 366 -8.23 2.21 -17.52
CA TRP A 366 -6.94 2.26 -18.21
C TRP A 366 -6.45 3.70 -18.31
N PHE A 367 -5.88 4.18 -17.21
CA PHE A 367 -5.35 5.53 -17.12
C PHE A 367 -3.83 5.51 -17.34
N PRO A 368 -3.23 6.62 -17.81
CA PRO A 368 -1.78 6.77 -17.86
C PRO A 368 -1.11 6.48 -16.51
N PRO A 369 0.16 6.04 -16.47
CA PRO A 369 0.87 5.77 -15.22
C PRO A 369 0.83 6.92 -14.22
N GLN A 370 0.90 8.17 -14.71
CA GLN A 370 0.86 9.38 -13.88
C GLN A 370 -0.52 9.63 -13.24
N HIS A 371 -1.57 8.95 -13.73
CA HIS A 371 -2.96 9.15 -13.31
C HIS A 371 -3.55 7.94 -12.59
N GLN A 372 -2.70 7.00 -12.14
CA GLN A 372 -3.16 5.79 -11.46
C GLN A 372 -3.88 6.08 -10.12
N ASP A 373 -3.51 7.17 -9.44
CA ASP A 373 -4.21 7.59 -8.22
C ASP A 373 -5.65 8.04 -8.52
N PHE A 374 -5.85 8.82 -9.58
CA PHE A 374 -7.19 9.19 -10.06
C PHE A 374 -7.99 7.95 -10.49
N ALA A 375 -7.36 6.98 -11.15
CA ALA A 375 -8.02 5.72 -11.51
C ALA A 375 -8.50 4.96 -10.27
N ARG A 376 -7.70 4.94 -9.18
CA ARG A 376 -8.14 4.36 -7.91
C ARG A 376 -9.33 5.11 -7.32
N GLU A 377 -9.29 6.45 -7.32
CA GLU A 377 -10.42 7.27 -6.87
C GLU A 377 -11.71 6.98 -7.67
N TRP A 378 -11.61 6.94 -9.00
CA TRP A 378 -12.70 6.54 -9.89
C TRP A 378 -13.26 5.16 -9.53
N GLY A 379 -12.39 4.18 -9.29
CA GLY A 379 -12.82 2.84 -8.94
C GLY A 379 -13.56 2.77 -7.61
N TYR A 380 -13.16 3.55 -6.60
CA TYR A 380 -13.86 3.61 -5.31
C TYR A 380 -15.24 4.28 -5.43
N ARG A 381 -15.36 5.30 -6.28
CA ARG A 381 -16.64 5.98 -6.55
C ARG A 381 -17.60 5.12 -7.39
N LEU A 382 -17.05 4.25 -8.22
CA LEU A 382 -17.79 3.36 -9.12
C LEU A 382 -18.04 1.97 -8.55
N ASP A 383 -17.97 1.75 -7.24
CA ASP A 383 -18.00 0.42 -6.62
C ASP A 383 -16.78 -0.43 -7.02
N ASP A 384 -15.90 -0.65 -6.03
CA ASP A 384 -14.60 -1.28 -6.19
C ASP A 384 -14.70 -2.74 -6.64
N VAL A 385 -15.82 -3.42 -6.36
CA VAL A 385 -16.02 -4.84 -6.68
C VAL A 385 -16.07 -5.06 -8.20
N ARG A 386 -16.72 -4.15 -8.92
CA ARG A 386 -16.88 -4.19 -10.38
C ARG A 386 -15.76 -3.51 -11.15
N CYS A 387 -14.88 -2.78 -10.46
CA CYS A 387 -13.76 -2.10 -11.08
C CYS A 387 -12.50 -2.99 -11.18
N ARG A 388 -11.78 -2.84 -12.29
CA ARG A 388 -10.49 -3.45 -12.56
C ARG A 388 -9.51 -2.39 -13.00
N LEU A 389 -8.36 -2.29 -12.34
CA LEU A 389 -7.33 -1.31 -12.63
C LEU A 389 -6.29 -1.90 -13.58
N ILE A 390 -5.98 -1.19 -14.66
CA ILE A 390 -4.90 -1.56 -15.57
C ILE A 390 -3.66 -0.72 -15.23
N THR A 391 -2.60 -1.39 -14.77
CA THR A 391 -1.34 -0.77 -14.33
C THR A 391 -0.23 -0.85 -15.38
N SER A 392 -0.60 -0.93 -16.67
CA SER A 392 0.36 -0.97 -17.78
C SER A 392 1.26 0.28 -17.78
N SER A 393 2.55 0.10 -18.06
CA SER A 393 3.50 1.22 -18.21
C SER A 393 3.26 2.05 -19.47
N GLU A 394 2.77 1.40 -20.53
CA GLU A 394 2.44 2.03 -21.80
C GLU A 394 0.94 2.28 -21.93
N ARG A 395 0.60 3.38 -22.58
CA ARG A 395 -0.78 3.77 -22.90
C ARG A 395 -1.29 2.99 -24.12
N PRO A 396 -2.61 2.81 -24.28
CA PRO A 396 -3.17 2.12 -25.42
C PRO A 396 -2.71 2.67 -26.77
N ILE A 397 -2.66 4.00 -26.94
CA ILE A 397 -2.23 4.62 -28.20
C ILE A 397 -0.78 4.28 -28.55
N GLU A 398 0.12 4.29 -27.55
CA GLU A 398 1.53 3.97 -27.74
C GLU A 398 1.73 2.49 -28.10
N LEU A 399 0.96 1.60 -27.48
CA LEU A 399 0.97 0.17 -27.80
C LEU A 399 0.54 -0.07 -29.25
N VAL A 400 -0.56 0.54 -29.69
CA VAL A 400 -1.05 0.41 -31.07
C VAL A 400 -0.06 0.98 -32.08
N ARG A 401 0.53 2.15 -31.80
CA ARG A 401 1.58 2.75 -32.65
C ARG A 401 2.78 1.83 -32.86
N ASN A 402 3.16 1.10 -31.82
CA ASN A 402 4.26 0.12 -31.86
C ASN A 402 3.83 -1.25 -32.39
N GLY A 403 2.60 -1.40 -32.91
CA GLY A 403 2.07 -2.66 -33.45
C GLY A 403 1.56 -3.65 -32.39
N GLY A 404 1.56 -3.28 -31.11
CA GLY A 404 1.19 -4.08 -29.93
C GLY A 404 -0.32 -4.33 -29.75
N HIS A 405 -1.08 -4.55 -30.82
CA HIS A 405 -2.52 -4.83 -30.73
C HIS A 405 -2.83 -6.08 -29.88
N LYS A 406 -1.95 -7.09 -29.96
CA LYS A 406 -2.04 -8.30 -29.13
C LYS A 406 -1.83 -7.99 -27.65
N ASP A 407 -0.92 -7.08 -27.34
CA ASP A 407 -0.61 -6.69 -25.96
C ASP A 407 -1.80 -5.95 -25.35
N VAL A 408 -2.47 -5.08 -26.12
CA VAL A 408 -3.69 -4.40 -25.66
C VAL A 408 -4.77 -5.40 -25.25
N ARG A 409 -5.01 -6.43 -26.08
CA ARG A 409 -5.96 -7.51 -25.76
C ARG A 409 -5.53 -8.32 -24.55
N GLY A 410 -4.25 -8.66 -24.46
CA GLY A 410 -3.69 -9.41 -23.33
C GLY A 410 -3.80 -8.66 -22.00
N ILE A 411 -3.57 -7.35 -22.00
CA ILE A 411 -3.66 -6.49 -20.82
C ILE A 411 -5.09 -6.41 -20.30
N ILE A 412 -6.09 -6.23 -21.17
CA ILE A 412 -7.51 -6.22 -20.75
C ILE A 412 -7.92 -7.60 -20.23
N ALA A 413 -7.50 -8.68 -20.89
CA ALA A 413 -7.89 -10.04 -20.53
C ALA A 413 -7.25 -10.53 -19.23
N HIS A 414 -5.98 -10.18 -18.98
CA HIS A 414 -5.16 -10.81 -17.93
C HIS A 414 -4.40 -9.81 -17.05
N GLY A 415 -4.14 -8.60 -17.54
CA GLY A 415 -3.34 -7.59 -16.83
C GLY A 415 -4.15 -6.70 -15.87
N ALA A 416 -5.48 -6.81 -15.86
CA ALA A 416 -6.32 -5.96 -15.05
C ALA A 416 -6.40 -6.47 -13.60
N ALA A 417 -5.86 -5.68 -12.67
CA ALA A 417 -5.83 -5.96 -11.24
C ALA A 417 -7.14 -5.57 -10.55
N ARG A 418 -7.42 -6.19 -9.39
CA ARG A 418 -8.47 -5.69 -8.50
C ARG A 418 -8.03 -4.37 -7.90
N LEU A 419 -8.98 -3.45 -7.69
CA LEU A 419 -8.71 -2.12 -7.13
C LEU A 419 -8.11 -2.18 -5.72
N ARG A 420 -8.44 -3.23 -4.96
CA ARG A 420 -7.94 -3.40 -3.59
C ARG A 420 -6.47 -3.83 -3.59
N GLU A 421 -5.67 -3.01 -2.92
CA GLU A 421 -4.30 -3.37 -2.54
C GLU A 421 -4.30 -4.63 -1.67
N ARG A 422 -3.20 -5.38 -1.75
CA ARG A 422 -3.01 -6.60 -0.95
C ARG A 422 -3.14 -6.26 0.53
N GLY A 423 -4.03 -6.94 1.27
CA GLY A 423 -4.17 -6.80 2.72
C GLY A 423 -5.55 -6.34 3.22
N PHE A 424 -6.45 -5.90 2.33
CA PHE A 424 -7.81 -5.51 2.70
C PHE A 424 -8.85 -6.56 2.27
N ILE A 425 -9.79 -6.86 3.16
CA ILE A 425 -10.84 -7.86 3.00
C ILE A 425 -12.18 -7.19 3.32
N SER A 426 -13.21 -7.41 2.51
CA SER A 426 -14.58 -6.94 2.81
C SER A 426 -15.39 -8.02 3.52
N ALA A 427 -16.50 -7.61 4.15
CA ALA A 427 -17.45 -8.54 4.75
C ALA A 427 -17.95 -9.60 3.75
N SER A 428 -18.06 -9.25 2.47
CA SER A 428 -18.46 -10.18 1.40
C SER A 428 -17.42 -11.28 1.17
N ASP A 429 -16.12 -10.95 1.27
CA ASP A 429 -15.04 -11.89 0.99
C ASP A 429 -14.93 -12.98 2.07
N ILE A 430 -15.28 -12.66 3.31
CA ILE A 430 -15.24 -13.60 4.46
C ILE A 430 -16.62 -14.06 4.91
N ARG A 431 -17.68 -13.78 4.14
CA ARG A 431 -19.06 -14.04 4.55
C ARG A 431 -19.29 -15.51 4.90
N ASP A 432 -18.80 -16.41 4.06
CA ASP A 432 -18.98 -17.85 4.25
C ASP A 432 -18.12 -18.38 5.40
N GLU A 433 -16.91 -17.84 5.58
CA GLU A 433 -16.05 -18.15 6.73
C GLU A 433 -16.71 -17.73 8.04
N VAL A 434 -17.24 -16.50 8.11
CA VAL A 434 -17.97 -15.98 9.28
C VAL A 434 -19.23 -16.80 9.53
N LYS A 435 -20.01 -17.12 8.49
CA LYS A 435 -21.20 -17.97 8.63
C LYS A 435 -20.83 -19.35 9.19
N SER A 436 -19.78 -19.97 8.65
CA SER A 436 -19.27 -21.24 9.15
C SER A 436 -18.81 -21.14 10.61
N ASP A 437 -18.13 -20.05 10.97
CA ASP A 437 -17.65 -19.82 12.34
C ASP A 437 -18.80 -19.66 13.35
N LEU A 438 -19.87 -18.97 12.96
CA LEU A 438 -21.08 -18.80 13.77
C LEU A 438 -21.86 -20.10 13.92
N VAL A 439 -21.98 -20.90 12.86
CA VAL A 439 -22.74 -22.17 12.88
C VAL A 439 -21.99 -23.27 13.64
N TYR A 440 -20.67 -23.36 13.49
CA TYR A 440 -19.83 -24.38 14.11
C TYR A 440 -19.01 -23.87 15.30
N SER A 441 -19.50 -22.83 15.99
CA SER A 441 -18.77 -22.09 17.02
C SER A 441 -18.27 -22.97 18.18
N SER A 442 -19.04 -23.98 18.59
CA SER A 442 -18.71 -24.85 19.73
C SER A 442 -17.39 -25.61 19.59
N VAL A 443 -17.00 -25.99 18.37
CA VAL A 443 -15.74 -26.70 18.11
C VAL A 443 -14.54 -25.75 18.16
N ARG A 444 -14.74 -24.48 17.78
CA ARG A 444 -13.68 -23.44 17.80
C ARG A 444 -13.56 -22.72 19.13
N GLN A 445 -14.62 -22.69 19.93
CA GLN A 445 -14.56 -22.16 21.30
C GLN A 445 -13.82 -23.08 22.26
N ASN A 446 -13.69 -24.36 21.96
CA ASN A 446 -12.82 -25.25 22.72
C ASN A 446 -11.38 -25.14 22.20
N GLY A 447 -10.43 -25.00 23.13
CA GLY A 447 -9.01 -25.02 22.83
C GLY A 447 -8.53 -26.37 22.28
N LEU A 448 -7.30 -26.38 21.74
CA LEU A 448 -6.65 -27.53 21.10
C LEU A 448 -6.71 -28.82 21.94
N ALA A 449 -6.63 -28.67 23.25
CA ALA A 449 -6.86 -29.72 24.22
C ALA A 449 -7.49 -29.15 25.49
N GLN A 450 -8.35 -29.94 26.11
CA GLN A 450 -8.91 -29.62 27.42
C GLN A 450 -7.88 -29.93 28.51
N TRP A 451 -7.94 -29.17 29.59
CA TRP A 451 -7.10 -29.34 30.76
C TRP A 451 -7.49 -30.67 31.45
N LYS A 452 -6.63 -31.70 31.43
CA LYS A 452 -6.91 -32.98 32.13
C LYS A 452 -6.37 -32.96 33.54
N ARG A 453 -5.11 -32.57 33.72
CA ARG A 453 -4.45 -32.39 35.04
C ARG A 453 -5.05 -31.23 35.85
N PHE A 454 -5.66 -30.26 35.18
CA PHE A 454 -6.35 -29.11 35.80
C PHE A 454 -7.81 -28.99 35.35
N ALA A 455 -8.60 -30.08 35.47
CA ALA A 455 -9.98 -30.13 34.99
C ALA A 455 -10.89 -28.93 35.37
N PRO A 456 -10.79 -28.33 36.58
CA PRO A 456 -11.59 -27.16 36.93
C PRO A 456 -11.35 -25.93 36.04
N LEU A 457 -10.16 -25.80 35.42
CA LEU A 457 -9.84 -24.68 34.54
C LEU A 457 -10.63 -24.73 33.22
N ASN A 458 -11.14 -25.90 32.81
CA ASN A 458 -11.98 -26.00 31.60
C ASN A 458 -13.24 -25.13 31.68
N LYS A 459 -13.77 -24.90 32.90
CA LYS A 459 -14.94 -24.04 33.10
C LYS A 459 -14.67 -22.57 32.74
N TYR A 460 -13.43 -22.13 32.83
CA TYR A 460 -13.04 -20.73 32.67
C TYR A 460 -12.25 -20.48 31.38
N LEU A 461 -11.27 -21.34 31.10
CA LEU A 461 -10.32 -21.15 30.01
C LEU A 461 -10.67 -21.97 28.77
N GLN A 462 -11.37 -23.10 28.94
CA GLN A 462 -11.77 -24.02 27.85
C GLN A 462 -10.61 -24.52 26.97
N GLY A 463 -9.36 -24.41 27.44
CA GLY A 463 -8.15 -24.79 26.70
C GLY A 463 -7.49 -23.63 25.95
N LEU A 464 -6.31 -23.86 25.39
CA LEU A 464 -5.61 -22.86 24.56
C LEU A 464 -6.11 -22.92 23.11
N ARG A 465 -6.62 -21.80 22.57
CA ARG A 465 -7.10 -21.76 21.18
C ARG A 465 -5.99 -21.35 20.20
N PRO A 466 -6.04 -21.82 18.95
CA PRO A 466 -5.11 -21.36 17.92
C PRO A 466 -5.20 -19.85 17.72
N ARG A 467 -4.05 -19.21 17.45
CA ARG A 467 -3.92 -17.76 17.18
C ARG A 467 -4.21 -16.86 18.40
N GLU A 468 -4.36 -17.42 19.60
CA GLU A 468 -4.40 -16.66 20.85
C GLU A 468 -3.03 -16.63 21.53
N LEU A 469 -2.77 -15.56 22.29
CA LEU A 469 -1.61 -15.44 23.18
C LEU A 469 -2.09 -15.46 24.62
N THR A 470 -1.72 -16.49 25.38
CA THR A 470 -2.01 -16.57 26.81
C THR A 470 -0.81 -16.14 27.62
N VAL A 471 -1.01 -15.15 28.49
CA VAL A 471 0.03 -14.61 29.36
C VAL A 471 -0.20 -15.09 30.79
N LEU A 472 0.76 -15.84 31.34
CA LEU A 472 0.77 -16.25 32.75
C LEU A 472 1.67 -15.30 33.55
N THR A 473 1.12 -14.64 34.56
CA THR A 473 1.82 -13.65 35.38
C THR A 473 1.72 -13.95 36.88
N GLY A 474 2.64 -13.39 37.67
CA GLY A 474 2.75 -13.60 39.12
C GLY A 474 4.16 -13.30 39.64
N GLY A 475 4.31 -13.18 40.96
CA GLY A 475 5.60 -12.92 41.62
C GLY A 475 6.66 -13.99 41.37
N THR A 476 7.93 -13.67 41.61
CA THR A 476 9.02 -14.65 41.59
C THR A 476 8.77 -15.70 42.67
N GLY A 477 8.96 -16.98 42.32
CA GLY A 477 8.70 -18.09 43.24
C GLY A 477 7.24 -18.55 43.36
N PHE A 478 6.28 -17.91 42.70
CA PHE A 478 4.85 -18.30 42.77
C PHE A 478 4.50 -19.55 41.95
N GLY A 479 5.50 -20.23 41.38
CA GLY A 479 5.30 -21.47 40.64
C GLY A 479 4.90 -21.32 39.17
N LYS A 480 5.12 -20.17 38.53
CA LYS A 480 4.81 -19.95 37.10
C LYS A 480 5.44 -21.02 36.18
N THR A 481 6.74 -21.21 36.31
CA THR A 481 7.50 -22.21 35.52
C THR A 481 7.04 -23.62 35.85
N THR A 482 6.78 -23.90 37.13
CA THR A 482 6.25 -25.19 37.60
C THR A 482 4.90 -25.50 36.95
N PHE A 483 3.98 -24.54 36.92
CA PHE A 483 2.69 -24.68 36.26
C PHE A 483 2.83 -24.89 34.75
N LEU A 484 3.71 -24.13 34.08
CA LEU A 484 3.96 -24.31 32.64
C LEU A 484 4.56 -25.68 32.31
N CYS A 485 5.45 -26.21 33.15
CA CYS A 485 5.95 -27.58 32.99
C CYS A 485 4.81 -28.61 33.12
N GLU A 486 3.98 -28.48 34.15
CA GLU A 486 2.83 -29.38 34.38
C GLU A 486 1.86 -29.36 33.21
N TYR A 487 1.52 -28.17 32.72
CA TYR A 487 0.59 -28.05 31.61
C TYR A 487 1.18 -28.50 30.28
N SER A 488 2.49 -28.29 30.08
CA SER A 488 3.19 -28.83 28.91
C SER A 488 3.15 -30.35 28.88
N LEU A 489 3.25 -31.00 30.06
CA LEU A 489 3.04 -32.44 30.20
C LEU A 489 1.59 -32.83 29.91
N ASP A 490 0.61 -32.06 30.39
CA ASP A 490 -0.80 -32.30 30.09
C ASP A 490 -1.07 -32.33 28.57
N LEU A 491 -0.50 -31.39 27.83
CA LEU A 491 -0.60 -31.33 26.37
C LEU A 491 0.16 -32.48 25.69
N PHE A 492 1.41 -32.71 26.10
CA PHE A 492 2.27 -33.77 25.56
C PHE A 492 1.65 -35.16 25.74
N THR A 493 1.12 -35.46 26.93
CA THR A 493 0.48 -36.76 27.22
C THR A 493 -0.85 -36.94 26.47
N GLN A 494 -1.49 -35.85 26.06
CA GLN A 494 -2.66 -35.86 25.17
C GLN A 494 -2.29 -36.00 23.67
N GLY A 495 -1.00 -36.10 23.34
CA GLY A 495 -0.51 -36.22 21.97
C GLY A 495 -0.43 -34.89 21.22
N ILE A 496 -0.58 -33.76 21.91
CA ILE A 496 -0.41 -32.43 21.32
C ILE A 496 1.09 -32.15 21.14
N ARG A 497 1.45 -31.59 19.98
CA ARG A 497 2.80 -31.10 19.69
C ARG A 497 3.10 -29.90 20.56
N THR A 498 4.07 -30.06 21.46
CA THR A 498 4.42 -29.04 22.46
C THR A 498 5.89 -28.67 22.30
N LEU A 499 6.16 -27.39 22.09
CA LEU A 499 7.50 -26.81 22.12
C LEU A 499 7.65 -26.00 23.41
N PHE A 500 8.64 -26.34 24.23
CA PHE A 500 8.98 -25.59 25.43
C PHE A 500 10.20 -24.71 25.18
N CYS A 501 10.05 -23.39 25.34
CA CYS A 501 11.13 -22.42 25.21
C CYS A 501 11.39 -21.77 26.56
N SER A 502 12.60 -21.95 27.11
CA SER A 502 13.03 -21.26 28.33
C SER A 502 14.26 -20.39 28.05
N PHE A 503 14.16 -19.11 28.41
CA PHE A 503 15.26 -18.15 28.32
C PHE A 503 15.92 -17.88 29.68
N GLU A 504 15.32 -18.35 30.77
CA GLU A 504 15.82 -18.17 32.14
C GLU A 504 16.39 -19.48 32.70
N MET A 505 15.69 -20.60 32.51
CA MET A 505 16.05 -21.86 33.14
C MET A 505 16.62 -22.87 32.11
N PRO A 506 17.78 -23.50 32.38
CA PRO A 506 18.37 -24.51 31.50
C PRO A 506 17.44 -25.69 31.22
N GLU A 507 17.56 -26.27 30.04
CA GLU A 507 16.76 -27.40 29.55
C GLU A 507 16.84 -28.63 30.47
N VAL A 508 18.01 -28.91 31.06
CA VAL A 508 18.19 -30.02 32.01
C VAL A 508 17.34 -29.80 33.27
N LYS A 509 17.24 -28.56 33.76
CA LYS A 509 16.39 -28.24 34.91
C LYS A 509 14.90 -28.34 34.54
N ILE A 510 14.51 -27.90 33.34
CA ILE A 510 13.14 -28.04 32.84
C ILE A 510 12.74 -29.51 32.78
N LEU A 511 13.55 -30.34 32.12
CA LEU A 511 13.27 -31.76 31.97
C LEU A 511 13.25 -32.48 33.32
N LYS A 512 14.18 -32.14 34.23
CA LYS A 512 14.16 -32.66 35.61
C LYS A 512 12.82 -32.38 36.30
N TRP A 513 12.33 -31.14 36.24
CA TRP A 513 11.05 -30.79 36.87
C TRP A 513 9.87 -31.47 36.21
N MET A 514 9.86 -31.55 34.88
CA MET A 514 8.85 -32.28 34.12
C MET A 514 8.83 -33.78 34.49
N LEU A 515 9.99 -34.41 34.67
CA LEU A 515 10.09 -35.81 35.06
C LEU A 515 9.56 -36.04 36.49
N VAL A 516 9.90 -35.17 37.43
CA VAL A 516 9.38 -35.21 38.81
C VAL A 516 7.85 -35.08 38.82
N GLN A 517 7.32 -34.13 38.05
CA GLN A 517 5.87 -33.92 37.89
C GLN A 517 5.17 -35.10 37.20
N PHE A 518 5.84 -35.72 36.24
CA PHE A 518 5.34 -36.91 35.57
C PHE A 518 5.26 -38.13 36.50
N ALA A 519 6.30 -38.34 37.33
CA ALA A 519 6.37 -39.44 38.27
C ALA A 519 5.46 -39.26 39.50
N GLY A 520 5.12 -38.01 39.86
CA GLY A 520 4.32 -37.69 41.04
C GLY A 520 5.04 -37.92 42.38
N VAL A 521 6.35 -38.19 42.33
CA VAL A 521 7.22 -38.45 43.48
C VAL A 521 8.51 -37.62 43.39
N PRO A 522 9.13 -37.26 44.53
CA PRO A 522 10.32 -36.40 44.54
C PRO A 522 11.58 -37.18 44.14
N LEU A 523 11.75 -37.45 42.84
CA LEU A 523 12.86 -38.24 42.27
C LEU A 523 14.27 -37.70 42.59
N TYR A 524 14.39 -36.47 43.08
CA TYR A 524 15.65 -35.88 43.52
C TYR A 524 16.08 -36.33 44.92
N ARG A 525 15.24 -37.07 45.66
CA ARG A 525 15.62 -37.67 46.95
C ARG A 525 16.33 -39.01 46.70
N SER A 526 17.34 -39.31 47.54
CA SER A 526 18.14 -40.54 47.47
C SER A 526 17.29 -41.81 47.43
N ASP A 527 16.19 -41.82 48.16
CA ASP A 527 15.31 -42.98 48.34
C ASP A 527 14.66 -43.45 47.03
N TYR A 528 14.60 -42.58 46.02
CA TYR A 528 14.02 -42.86 44.70
C TYR A 528 15.07 -43.06 43.60
N GLY A 529 16.36 -43.02 43.93
CA GLY A 529 17.46 -43.05 42.96
C GLY A 529 17.40 -44.25 42.01
N SER A 530 17.09 -45.44 42.55
CA SER A 530 16.94 -46.68 41.76
C SER A 530 15.74 -46.70 40.81
N SER A 531 14.78 -45.78 40.97
CA SER A 531 13.58 -45.69 40.13
C SER A 531 13.68 -44.63 39.02
N VAL A 532 14.74 -43.80 39.02
CA VAL A 532 14.90 -42.69 38.07
C VAL A 532 14.91 -43.18 36.62
N ASP A 533 15.72 -44.21 36.32
CA ASP A 533 15.81 -44.77 34.97
C ASP A 533 14.48 -45.37 34.51
N VAL A 534 13.74 -46.02 35.41
CA VAL A 534 12.40 -46.56 35.12
C VAL A 534 11.42 -45.46 34.72
N TRP A 535 11.48 -44.29 35.38
CA TRP A 535 10.63 -43.15 35.05
C TRP A 535 11.06 -42.45 33.77
N LEU A 536 12.36 -42.37 33.49
CA LEU A 536 12.89 -41.88 32.21
C LEU A 536 12.41 -42.76 31.05
N ASP A 537 12.56 -44.08 31.16
CA ASP A 537 12.07 -45.04 30.16
C ASP A 537 10.56 -44.87 29.91
N ARG A 538 9.78 -44.69 30.99
CA ARG A 538 8.33 -44.45 30.87
C ARG A 538 8.02 -43.13 30.18
N PHE A 539 8.79 -42.08 30.49
CA PHE A 539 8.64 -40.76 29.89
C PHE A 539 8.94 -40.80 28.39
N GLU A 540 10.01 -41.47 27.98
CA GLU A 540 10.41 -41.64 26.57
C GLU A 540 9.46 -42.52 25.76
N ARG A 541 8.86 -43.53 26.40
CA ARG A 541 7.85 -44.39 25.75
C ARG A 541 6.55 -43.65 25.42
N ILE A 542 6.27 -42.51 26.05
CA ILE A 542 5.11 -41.69 25.69
C ILE A 542 5.36 -41.10 24.30
N LYS A 543 4.54 -41.52 23.34
CA LYS A 543 4.58 -41.10 21.92
C LYS A 543 4.12 -39.65 21.70
N GLY A 544 4.28 -38.77 22.69
CA GLY A 544 3.99 -37.36 22.59
C GLY A 544 5.15 -36.61 21.92
N PRO A 545 4.90 -35.71 20.98
CA PRO A 545 5.95 -34.86 20.42
C PRO A 545 6.22 -33.64 21.31
N LEU A 546 7.02 -33.83 22.37
CA LEU A 546 7.60 -32.74 23.17
C LEU A 546 8.98 -32.38 22.62
N THR A 547 9.22 -31.09 22.41
CA THR A 547 10.53 -30.56 22.00
C THR A 547 10.91 -29.44 22.96
N ILE A 548 12.16 -29.44 23.43
CA ILE A 548 12.70 -28.38 24.27
C ILE A 548 13.72 -27.61 23.43
N MET A 549 13.58 -26.29 23.39
CA MET A 549 14.52 -25.42 22.70
C MET A 549 15.84 -25.34 23.49
N LYS A 550 16.97 -25.58 22.82
CA LYS A 550 18.30 -25.40 23.41
C LYS A 550 18.57 -23.92 23.64
N THR A 551 18.86 -23.53 24.88
CA THR A 551 19.06 -22.11 25.21
C THR A 551 20.28 -21.53 24.50
N SER A 552 21.35 -22.31 24.30
CA SER A 552 22.58 -21.89 23.59
C SER A 552 22.33 -21.35 22.19
N ASP A 553 21.36 -21.92 21.48
CA ASP A 553 21.19 -21.67 20.05
C ASP A 553 20.31 -20.44 19.76
N PHE A 554 19.63 -19.89 20.78
CA PHE A 554 18.60 -18.87 20.62
C PHE A 554 18.67 -17.71 21.61
N ARG A 555 19.53 -17.76 22.63
CA ARG A 555 19.63 -16.71 23.66
C ARG A 555 19.96 -15.33 23.11
N GLU A 556 20.73 -15.26 22.02
CA GLU A 556 21.17 -14.03 21.37
C GLU A 556 20.44 -13.73 20.06
N LYS A 557 19.40 -14.51 19.74
CA LYS A 557 18.63 -14.33 18.50
C LYS A 557 17.46 -13.38 18.72
N SER A 558 17.20 -12.54 17.72
CA SER A 558 16.01 -11.69 17.68
C SER A 558 14.74 -12.53 17.54
N VAL A 559 13.59 -11.95 17.89
CA VAL A 559 12.28 -12.60 17.71
C VAL A 559 12.04 -13.02 16.26
N SER A 560 12.50 -12.21 15.29
CA SER A 560 12.44 -12.53 13.86
C SER A 560 13.29 -13.74 13.49
N GLN A 561 14.53 -13.81 14.01
CA GLN A 561 15.43 -14.95 13.79
C GLN A 561 14.90 -16.24 14.43
N ILE A 562 14.25 -16.15 15.60
CA ILE A 562 13.58 -17.29 16.24
C ILE A 562 12.38 -17.75 15.39
N ALA A 563 11.61 -16.80 14.83
CA ALA A 563 10.46 -17.09 13.99
C ALA A 563 10.84 -17.76 12.66
N GLU A 564 11.96 -17.39 12.05
CA GLU A 564 12.45 -18.00 10.80
C GLU A 564 12.84 -19.47 10.95
N VAL A 565 13.44 -19.85 12.09
CA VAL A 565 13.82 -21.25 12.35
C VAL A 565 12.60 -22.18 12.38
N ARG A 566 11.42 -21.66 12.72
CA ARG A 566 10.15 -22.43 12.68
C ARG A 566 9.85 -23.00 11.29
N HIS A 567 10.21 -22.30 10.21
CA HIS A 567 10.01 -22.78 8.85
C HIS A 567 10.93 -23.96 8.50
N SER A 568 12.15 -23.99 9.06
CA SER A 568 13.11 -25.09 8.84
C SER A 568 12.68 -26.40 9.52
N VAL A 569 12.11 -26.32 10.73
CA VAL A 569 11.67 -27.50 11.51
C VAL A 569 10.43 -28.16 10.89
N GLN A 570 9.58 -27.42 10.18
CA GLN A 570 8.46 -28.00 9.42
C GLN A 570 8.90 -28.73 8.15
N SER A 571 10.03 -28.35 7.54
CA SER A 571 10.53 -28.94 6.29
C SER A 571 11.10 -30.37 6.43
N HIS A 572 11.46 -30.78 7.65
CA HIS A 572 12.14 -32.06 7.90
C HIS A 572 11.20 -33.25 8.22
N ARG A 573 9.87 -33.13 8.05
CA ARG A 573 8.96 -34.28 8.18
C ARG A 573 7.79 -34.27 7.20
N SER A 574 7.92 -35.01 6.11
CA SER A 574 6.87 -35.86 5.50
C SER A 574 7.49 -36.79 4.45
N PRO A 575 7.52 -38.12 4.64
CA PRO A 575 7.44 -39.03 3.49
C PRO A 575 6.04 -38.88 2.90
N LYS A 576 5.98 -38.73 1.57
CA LYS A 576 4.74 -38.65 0.78
C LYS A 576 3.78 -39.78 1.17
N LEU A 577 2.73 -39.48 1.92
CA LEU A 577 1.53 -40.31 1.96
C LEU A 577 0.82 -40.13 0.61
N ARG A 578 1.09 -41.05 -0.32
CA ARG A 578 0.23 -41.27 -1.49
C ARG A 578 -1.19 -41.49 -0.96
N MET A 579 -2.11 -40.59 -1.33
CA MET A 579 -3.54 -40.89 -1.29
C MET A 579 -3.79 -42.08 -2.20
N THR A 580 -3.84 -43.28 -1.64
CA THR A 580 -4.55 -44.39 -2.26
C THR A 580 -6.02 -44.04 -2.20
N ARG A 581 -6.58 -43.65 -3.36
CA ARG A 581 -8.02 -43.77 -3.61
C ARG A 581 -8.41 -45.22 -3.37
N PHE A 582 -9.42 -45.44 -2.55
CA PHE A 582 -10.17 -46.68 -2.54
C PHE A 582 -11.67 -46.32 -2.55
N PRO A 583 -12.49 -47.21 -3.14
CA PRO A 583 -13.68 -46.88 -3.95
C PRO A 583 -14.87 -46.35 -3.17
#